data_AF-A0A7S4NGR3-F1
#
_entry.id   AF-A0A7S4NGR3-F1
#
_cell.length_a   1.000
_cell.length_b   1.000
_cell.length_c   1.000
_cell.angle_alpha   90.00
_cell.angle_beta   90.00
_cell.angle_gamma   90.00
#
_symmetry.space_group_name_H-M   'P 1'
#
loop_
_entity.id
_entity.type
_entity.pdbx_description
1 polymer ?
#
loop_
_entity_poly.entity_id
_entity_poly.type
_entity_poly.pdbx_seq_one_letter_code
_entity_poly.pdbx_strand_id
1 'polypeptide(L)'
;MQAIAEADAPRSWPNAIVAHIDLSLGAEACAKSIAAHKAAGANLRGIRDNLSWVPDKAISLCAAKEEHMSRLPAFRAAFALLASAGLSYDAWLYHEQLPDLTDLAAAFPGTTIICDHVGQPLGKAPYEPAQVFPVWQERMRMLAQHKNVYVKLSGLGMAGVGLGFDQGAVPP
;
A
#
# COMPACT_ATOMS: atom_id res chain seq x y z
N MET A 1 11.07 -8.91 2.86
CA MET A 1 10.01 -9.49 2.00
C MET A 1 10.10 -11.02 1.93
N GLN A 2 11.17 -11.62 1.43
CA GLN A 2 11.28 -13.09 1.32
C GLN A 2 11.09 -13.82 2.66
N ALA A 3 11.67 -13.32 3.75
CA ALA A 3 11.49 -13.89 5.09
C ALA A 3 10.02 -13.98 5.56
N ILE A 4 9.14 -13.09 5.07
CA ILE A 4 7.70 -13.13 5.40
C ILE A 4 7.03 -14.32 4.67
N ALA A 5 7.44 -14.60 3.44
CA ALA A 5 6.91 -15.73 2.67
C ALA A 5 7.45 -17.09 3.15
N GLU A 6 8.59 -17.12 3.84
CA GLU A 6 9.32 -18.35 4.15
C GLU A 6 9.12 -18.89 5.57
N ALA A 7 8.31 -18.22 6.40
CA ALA A 7 8.31 -18.46 7.83
C ALA A 7 7.85 -19.88 8.29
N ASP A 8 7.27 -20.75 7.45
CA ASP A 8 6.86 -22.12 7.83
C ASP A 8 6.85 -23.14 6.65
N ALA A 9 7.06 -24.44 6.94
CA ALA A 9 7.19 -25.59 6.00
C ALA A 9 5.85 -26.11 5.37
N PRO A 10 5.85 -27.23 4.61
CA PRO A 10 6.05 -27.34 3.15
C PRO A 10 4.88 -26.81 2.29
N ARG A 11 5.17 -26.41 1.04
CA ARG A 11 4.38 -25.46 0.24
C ARG A 11 3.45 -26.13 -0.78
N SER A 12 2.16 -25.81 -0.73
CA SER A 12 1.28 -25.80 -1.90
C SER A 12 1.19 -24.38 -2.47
N TRP A 13 0.88 -24.23 -3.76
CA TRP A 13 0.68 -22.93 -4.37
C TRP A 13 -0.66 -22.32 -3.91
N PRO A 14 -0.74 -20.99 -3.69
CA PRO A 14 0.32 -19.97 -3.79
C PRO A 14 1.18 -19.84 -2.52
N ASN A 15 2.42 -19.36 -2.64
CA ASN A 15 3.37 -19.26 -1.51
C ASN A 15 2.97 -18.23 -0.42
N ALA A 16 2.20 -17.21 -0.79
CA ALA A 16 1.71 -16.17 0.12
C ALA A 16 0.44 -15.51 -0.45
N ILE A 17 -0.41 -15.02 0.45
CA ILE A 17 -1.62 -14.27 0.14
C ILE A 17 -1.58 -12.94 0.88
N VAL A 18 -1.87 -11.86 0.14
CA VAL A 18 -2.17 -10.54 0.68
C VAL A 18 -3.67 -10.33 0.54
N ALA A 19 -4.38 -10.31 1.66
CA ALA A 19 -5.85 -10.18 1.68
C ALA A 19 -6.29 -8.72 1.76
N HIS A 20 -7.57 -8.44 1.56
CA HIS A 20 -8.13 -7.12 1.87
C HIS A 20 -8.75 -7.13 3.27
N ILE A 21 -8.45 -6.12 4.08
CA ILE A 21 -9.14 -5.80 5.33
C ILE A 21 -9.33 -4.30 5.37
N ASP A 22 -10.57 -3.84 5.52
CA ASP A 22 -10.92 -2.43 5.67
C ASP A 22 -10.55 -1.93 7.07
N LEU A 23 -9.40 -1.26 7.17
CA LEU A 23 -8.87 -0.78 8.44
C LEU A 23 -9.72 0.36 9.03
N SER A 24 -10.56 1.01 8.22
CA SER A 24 -11.45 2.07 8.70
C SER A 24 -12.53 1.55 9.66
N LEU A 25 -12.76 0.24 9.73
CA LEU A 25 -13.74 -0.39 10.63
C LEU A 25 -13.25 -0.49 12.08
N GLY A 26 -11.99 -0.14 12.36
CA GLY A 26 -11.42 -0.16 13.70
C GLY A 26 -10.98 -1.54 14.18
N ALA A 27 -10.33 -1.55 15.35
CA ALA A 27 -9.59 -2.71 15.85
C ALA A 27 -10.45 -3.95 16.07
N GLU A 28 -11.65 -3.81 16.62
CA GLU A 28 -12.49 -4.98 16.94
C GLU A 28 -12.93 -5.74 15.68
N ALA A 29 -13.42 -5.02 14.67
CA ALA A 29 -13.83 -5.60 13.40
C ALA A 29 -12.62 -6.21 12.66
N CYS A 30 -11.48 -5.50 12.63
CA CYS A 30 -10.28 -5.98 11.96
C CYS A 30 -9.68 -7.22 12.64
N ALA A 31 -9.73 -7.32 13.97
CA ALA A 31 -9.29 -8.51 14.70
C ALA A 31 -10.09 -9.75 14.29
N LYS A 32 -11.41 -9.62 14.13
CA LYS A 32 -12.29 -10.70 13.64
C LYS A 32 -11.92 -11.09 12.20
N SER A 33 -11.69 -10.12 11.32
CA SER A 33 -11.28 -10.39 9.92
C SER A 33 -9.91 -11.07 9.83
N ILE A 34 -8.92 -10.64 10.62
CA ILE A 34 -7.59 -11.28 10.69
C ILE A 34 -7.73 -12.74 11.12
N ALA A 35 -8.51 -13.01 12.18
CA ALA A 35 -8.74 -14.36 12.67
C ALA A 35 -9.41 -15.24 11.60
N ALA A 36 -10.42 -14.71 10.90
CA ALA A 36 -11.11 -15.42 9.82
C ALA A 36 -10.17 -15.77 8.66
N HIS A 37 -9.34 -14.83 8.19
CA HIS A 37 -8.38 -15.11 7.12
C HIS A 37 -7.32 -16.14 7.52
N LYS A 38 -6.81 -16.07 8.76
CA LYS A 38 -5.84 -17.07 9.26
C LYS A 38 -6.46 -18.46 9.38
N ALA A 39 -7.72 -18.56 9.78
CA ALA A 39 -8.44 -19.83 9.82
C ALA A 39 -8.71 -20.41 8.41
N ALA A 40 -8.91 -19.55 7.42
CA ALA A 40 -9.15 -19.95 6.03
C ALA A 40 -7.89 -20.46 5.31
N GLY A 41 -6.70 -19.99 5.68
CA GLY A 41 -5.46 -20.46 5.05
C GLY A 41 -4.19 -20.01 5.76
N ALA A 42 -3.24 -20.94 5.90
CA ALA A 42 -1.94 -20.70 6.53
C ALA A 42 -1.02 -19.75 5.75
N ASN A 43 -1.35 -19.46 4.48
CA ASN A 43 -0.50 -18.67 3.59
C ASN A 43 -0.80 -17.16 3.65
N LEU A 44 -1.66 -16.69 4.58
CA LEU A 44 -1.89 -15.26 4.80
C LEU A 44 -0.62 -14.60 5.36
N ARG A 45 -0.06 -13.63 4.63
CA ARG A 45 1.21 -12.97 4.99
C ARG A 45 1.11 -11.45 5.06
N GLY A 46 0.03 -10.87 4.55
CA GLY A 46 -0.19 -9.44 4.62
C GLY A 46 -1.62 -9.07 4.31
N ILE A 47 -1.89 -7.78 4.42
CA ILE A 47 -3.12 -7.17 3.94
C ILE A 47 -2.81 -6.01 3.00
N ARG A 48 -3.77 -5.68 2.15
CA ARG A 48 -3.77 -4.48 1.32
C ARG A 48 -5.03 -3.69 1.60
N ASP A 49 -4.85 -2.43 1.98
CA ASP A 49 -5.93 -1.45 2.03
C ASP A 49 -5.51 -0.21 1.25
N ASN A 50 -6.48 0.43 0.59
CA ASN A 50 -6.21 1.48 -0.37
C ASN A 50 -6.24 2.86 0.30
N LEU A 51 -5.16 3.64 0.12
CA LEU A 51 -5.03 5.01 0.61
C LEU A 51 -5.02 6.05 -0.52
N SER A 52 -5.09 5.61 -1.78
CA SER A 52 -5.03 6.47 -2.95
C SER A 52 -6.24 7.40 -2.98
N TRP A 53 -5.99 8.70 -2.94
CA TRP A 53 -7.06 9.70 -2.92
C TRP A 53 -6.64 10.94 -3.71
N VAL A 54 -7.60 11.50 -4.42
CA VAL A 54 -7.50 12.78 -5.10
C VAL A 54 -8.87 13.46 -5.07
N PRO A 55 -8.92 14.81 -5.14
CA PRO A 55 -10.17 15.54 -5.20
C PRO A 55 -10.97 15.21 -6.47
N ASP A 56 -10.30 15.16 -7.62
CA ASP A 56 -10.92 14.83 -8.89
C ASP A 56 -11.16 13.32 -9.00
N LYS A 57 -12.42 12.92 -8.94
CA LYS A 57 -12.81 11.50 -9.03
C LYS A 57 -12.68 10.93 -10.44
N ALA A 58 -12.60 11.75 -11.48
CA ALA A 58 -12.46 11.27 -12.86
C ALA A 58 -11.13 10.56 -13.11
N ILE A 59 -10.10 10.92 -12.35
CA ILE A 59 -8.76 10.31 -12.41
C ILE A 59 -8.52 9.30 -11.28
N SER A 60 -9.52 9.09 -10.41
CA SER A 60 -9.41 8.21 -9.27
C SER A 60 -9.76 6.77 -9.67
N LEU A 61 -8.74 5.93 -9.82
CA LEU A 61 -8.93 4.54 -10.24
C LEU A 61 -9.49 3.66 -9.11
N CYS A 62 -9.05 3.89 -7.87
CA CYS A 62 -9.49 3.16 -6.68
C CYS A 62 -9.42 4.08 -5.45
N ALA A 63 -10.40 4.98 -5.29
CA ALA A 63 -10.34 5.98 -4.22
C ALA A 63 -10.49 5.35 -2.83
N ALA A 64 -9.63 5.72 -1.89
CA ALA A 64 -9.94 5.68 -0.47
C ALA A 64 -11.22 6.50 -0.22
N LYS A 65 -11.96 6.13 0.84
CA LYS A 65 -13.26 6.78 1.16
C LYS A 65 -13.09 8.27 1.48
N GLU A 66 -11.98 8.65 2.08
CA GLU A 66 -11.66 10.02 2.47
C GLU A 66 -10.16 10.33 2.31
N GLU A 67 -9.85 11.62 2.23
CA GLU A 67 -8.48 12.11 2.27
C GLU A 67 -7.86 11.78 3.63
N HIS A 68 -6.58 11.43 3.66
CA HIS A 68 -5.88 11.13 4.91
C HIS A 68 -6.46 9.99 5.76
N MET A 69 -7.09 8.99 5.13
CA MET A 69 -7.66 7.80 5.79
C MET A 69 -6.73 7.17 6.85
N SER A 70 -5.41 7.11 6.61
CA SER A 70 -4.44 6.53 7.54
C SER A 70 -4.19 7.37 8.82
N ARG A 71 -4.67 8.61 8.86
CA ARG A 71 -4.61 9.49 10.04
C ARG A 71 -5.75 9.22 11.02
N LEU A 72 -6.81 8.54 10.59
CA LEU A 72 -7.97 8.31 11.44
C LEU A 72 -7.63 7.41 12.64
N PRO A 73 -8.14 7.71 13.84
CA PRO A 73 -7.90 6.88 15.02
C PRO A 73 -8.34 5.42 14.85
N ALA A 74 -9.49 5.19 14.20
CA ALA A 74 -9.99 3.85 13.92
C ALA A 74 -9.02 3.06 13.03
N PHE A 75 -8.53 3.68 11.95
CA PHE A 75 -7.52 3.09 11.07
C PHE A 75 -6.25 2.72 11.85
N ARG A 76 -5.72 3.65 12.66
CA ARG A 76 -4.49 3.41 13.43
C ARG A 76 -4.64 2.33 14.49
N ALA A 77 -5.81 2.26 15.14
CA ALA A 77 -6.12 1.21 16.09
C ALA A 77 -6.15 -0.17 15.42
N ALA A 78 -6.71 -0.27 14.21
CA ALA A 78 -6.69 -1.50 13.43
C ALA A 78 -5.28 -1.84 12.91
N PHE A 79 -4.54 -0.85 12.41
CA PHE A 79 -3.18 -1.01 11.90
C PHE A 79 -2.21 -1.55 12.95
N ALA A 80 -2.37 -1.14 14.21
CA ALA A 80 -1.57 -1.61 15.34
C ALA A 80 -1.61 -3.14 15.55
N LEU A 81 -2.67 -3.81 15.07
CA LEU A 81 -2.83 -5.26 15.18
C LEU A 81 -1.92 -6.04 14.22
N LEU A 82 -1.43 -5.41 13.15
CA LEU A 82 -0.73 -6.12 12.07
C LEU A 82 0.61 -6.70 12.52
N ALA A 83 1.38 -5.94 13.30
CA ALA A 83 2.67 -6.38 13.81
C ALA A 83 2.54 -7.65 14.69
N SER A 84 1.63 -7.65 15.66
CA SER A 84 1.39 -8.82 16.52
C SER A 84 0.75 -9.98 15.76
N ALA A 85 0.01 -9.70 14.68
CA ALA A 85 -0.49 -10.72 13.78
C ALA A 85 0.57 -11.26 12.80
N GLY A 86 1.78 -10.69 12.74
CA GLY A 86 2.82 -11.09 11.79
C GLY A 86 2.46 -10.82 10.33
N LEU A 87 1.65 -9.78 10.08
CA LEU A 87 1.17 -9.41 8.74
C LEU A 87 1.87 -8.14 8.23
N SER A 88 2.25 -8.12 6.96
CA SER A 88 2.64 -6.89 6.27
C SER A 88 1.43 -6.02 5.92
N TYR A 89 1.68 -4.74 5.69
CA TYR A 89 0.72 -3.80 5.10
C TYR A 89 1.19 -3.35 3.73
N ASP A 90 0.43 -3.69 2.70
CA ASP A 90 0.63 -3.22 1.34
C ASP A 90 -0.19 -1.95 1.13
N ALA A 91 0.49 -0.84 0.87
CA ALA A 91 -0.08 0.48 0.73
C ALA A 91 -0.19 0.86 -0.74
N TRP A 92 -1.38 0.72 -1.33
CA TRP A 92 -1.66 1.34 -2.63
C TRP A 92 -2.10 2.79 -2.42
N LEU A 93 -1.27 3.72 -2.88
CA LEU A 93 -1.45 5.16 -2.75
C LEU A 93 -0.92 5.91 -3.96
N TYR A 94 -1.28 7.20 -4.09
CA TYR A 94 -0.61 8.11 -5.02
C TYR A 94 0.50 8.88 -4.30
N HIS A 95 1.41 9.48 -5.07
CA HIS A 95 2.53 10.25 -4.53
C HIS A 95 2.11 11.36 -3.54
N GLU A 96 0.86 11.84 -3.62
CA GLU A 96 0.25 12.78 -2.67
C GLU A 96 0.10 12.26 -1.25
N GLN A 97 -0.09 10.95 -1.07
CA GLN A 97 -0.24 10.33 0.25
C GLN A 97 1.06 9.72 0.79
N LEU A 98 2.20 9.88 0.10
CA LEU A 98 3.50 9.43 0.62
C LEU A 98 3.88 10.06 1.99
N PRO A 99 3.55 11.34 2.30
CA PRO A 99 3.75 11.88 3.64
C PRO A 99 2.96 11.14 4.72
N ASP A 100 1.73 10.73 4.42
CA ASP A 100 0.90 9.94 5.34
C ASP A 100 1.47 8.55 5.57
N LEU A 101 2.01 7.92 4.53
CA LEU A 101 2.69 6.63 4.67
C LEU A 101 3.98 6.75 5.49
N THR A 102 4.70 7.86 5.32
CA THR A 102 5.91 8.17 6.11
C THR A 102 5.56 8.32 7.59
N ASP A 103 4.50 9.06 7.91
CA ASP A 103 4.02 9.20 9.30
C ASP A 103 3.57 7.86 9.89
N LEU A 104 2.88 7.04 9.10
CA LEU A 104 2.47 5.70 9.53
C LEU A 104 3.68 4.79 9.80
N ALA A 105 4.71 4.85 8.94
CA ALA A 105 5.95 4.09 9.12
C ALA A 105 6.71 4.52 10.38
N ALA A 106 6.73 5.82 10.68
CA ALA A 106 7.31 6.37 11.91
C ALA A 106 6.55 5.91 13.16
N ALA A 107 5.22 5.92 13.12
CA ALA A 107 4.36 5.58 14.25
C ALA A 107 4.35 4.08 14.57
N PHE A 108 4.57 3.21 13.57
CA PHE A 108 4.48 1.76 13.70
C PHE A 108 5.74 1.05 13.18
N PRO A 109 6.91 1.24 13.82
CA PRO A 109 8.18 0.68 13.34
C PRO A 109 8.23 -0.86 13.35
N GLY A 110 7.33 -1.51 14.09
CA GLY A 110 7.20 -2.98 14.14
C GLY A 110 6.39 -3.58 12.99
N THR A 111 5.65 -2.77 12.21
CA THR A 111 4.87 -3.26 11.07
C THR A 111 5.68 -3.12 9.80
N THR A 112 5.83 -4.21 9.03
CA THR A 112 6.41 -4.13 7.69
C THR A 112 5.43 -3.48 6.74
N ILE A 113 5.84 -2.38 6.11
CA ILE A 113 5.04 -1.62 5.15
C ILE A 113 5.64 -1.79 3.76
N ILE A 114 4.78 -2.09 2.79
CA ILE A 114 5.14 -2.19 1.38
C ILE A 114 4.48 -1.05 0.63
N CYS A 115 5.28 -0.12 0.12
CA CYS A 115 4.84 0.92 -0.79
C CYS A 115 4.63 0.31 -2.18
N ASP A 116 3.36 0.19 -2.59
CA ASP A 116 3.02 -0.38 -3.89
C ASP A 116 3.36 0.59 -5.01
N HIS A 117 3.69 0.03 -6.18
CA HIS A 117 3.82 0.74 -7.45
C HIS A 117 4.70 1.98 -7.39
N VAL A 118 5.83 1.88 -6.69
CA VAL A 118 6.76 2.99 -6.44
C VAL A 118 6.11 4.25 -5.87
N GLY A 119 5.00 4.14 -5.14
CA GLY A 119 4.27 5.31 -4.63
C GLY A 119 3.50 6.08 -5.70
N GLN A 120 3.26 5.46 -6.86
CA GLN A 120 2.46 5.91 -7.99
C GLN A 120 2.48 7.45 -8.22
N PRO A 121 3.53 7.98 -8.89
CA PRO A 121 3.50 9.34 -9.39
C PRO A 121 2.35 9.46 -10.41
N LEU A 122 1.52 10.49 -10.28
CA LEU A 122 0.44 10.75 -11.24
C LEU A 122 1.02 11.50 -12.44
N GLY A 123 0.60 11.12 -13.65
CA GLY A 123 1.12 11.73 -14.88
C GLY A 123 0.05 12.03 -15.92
N LYS A 124 -1.21 12.12 -15.49
CA LYS A 124 -2.34 12.57 -16.32
C LYS A 124 -2.89 13.87 -15.77
N ALA A 125 -3.36 14.74 -16.67
CA ALA A 125 -3.97 16.01 -16.32
C ALA A 125 -4.93 15.86 -15.12
N PRO A 126 -4.84 16.74 -14.10
CA PRO A 126 -4.04 17.97 -14.06
C PRO A 126 -2.56 17.78 -13.66
N TYR A 127 -2.09 16.54 -13.49
CA TYR A 127 -0.73 16.24 -13.05
C TYR A 127 0.25 16.16 -14.22
N GLU A 128 1.13 17.16 -14.32
CA GLU A 128 2.20 17.19 -15.32
C GLU A 128 3.42 16.40 -14.84
N PRO A 129 3.90 15.37 -15.59
CA PRO A 129 4.98 14.49 -15.13
C PRO A 129 6.26 15.22 -14.71
N ALA A 130 6.64 16.27 -15.45
CA ALA A 130 7.83 17.07 -15.16
C ALA A 130 7.74 17.81 -13.81
N GLN A 131 6.54 18.16 -13.35
CA GLN A 131 6.28 18.80 -12.06
C GLN A 131 6.12 17.77 -10.94
N VAL A 132 5.51 16.62 -11.23
CA VAL A 132 5.28 15.56 -10.25
C VAL A 132 6.57 14.85 -9.86
N PHE A 133 7.46 14.58 -10.82
CA PHE A 133 8.67 13.80 -10.58
C PHE A 133 9.55 14.32 -9.41
N PRO A 134 9.91 15.61 -9.32
CA PRO A 134 10.72 16.10 -8.19
C PRO A 134 10.01 15.94 -6.84
N VAL A 135 8.71 16.20 -6.77
CA VAL A 135 7.89 16.05 -5.55
C VAL A 135 7.82 14.60 -5.11
N TRP A 136 7.52 13.70 -6.05
CA TRP A 136 7.54 12.25 -5.81
C TRP A 136 8.92 11.78 -5.32
N GLN A 137 9.99 12.22 -5.97
CA GLN A 137 11.36 11.83 -5.63
C GLN A 137 11.72 12.26 -4.21
N GLU A 138 11.40 13.50 -3.81
CA GLU A 138 11.62 14.00 -2.46
C GLU A 138 10.87 13.15 -1.43
N ARG A 139 9.57 12.93 -1.62
CA ARG A 139 8.74 12.15 -0.71
C ARG A 139 9.19 10.70 -0.59
N MET A 140 9.62 10.08 -1.69
CA MET A 140 10.22 8.73 -1.66
C MET A 140 11.53 8.69 -0.87
N ARG A 141 12.38 9.73 -0.94
CA ARG A 141 13.60 9.81 -0.12
C ARG A 141 13.29 9.93 1.38
N MET A 142 12.23 10.66 1.73
CA MET A 142 11.76 10.74 3.12
C MET A 142 11.25 9.38 3.61
N LEU A 143 10.40 8.73 2.82
CA LEU A 143 9.89 7.41 3.13
C LEU A 143 11.01 6.37 3.29
N ALA A 144 12.05 6.44 2.45
CA ALA A 144 13.20 5.54 2.49
C ALA A 144 14.05 5.64 3.76
N GLN A 145 13.85 6.65 4.62
CA GLN A 145 14.52 6.73 5.93
C GLN A 145 14.02 5.66 6.92
N HIS A 146 12.84 5.06 6.66
CA HIS A 146 12.19 4.11 7.54
C HIS A 146 12.58 2.67 7.20
N LYS A 147 13.27 1.98 8.13
CA LYS A 147 13.78 0.61 7.94
C LYS A 147 12.69 -0.45 7.79
N ASN A 148 11.46 -0.15 8.20
CA ASN A 148 10.31 -1.03 8.07
C ASN A 148 9.55 -0.84 6.74
N VAL A 149 10.02 0.04 5.84
CA VAL A 149 9.41 0.29 4.54
C VAL A 149 10.19 -0.36 3.41
N TYR A 150 9.47 -1.01 2.51
CA TYR A 150 9.99 -1.58 1.27
C TYR A 150 9.16 -1.08 0.10
N VAL A 151 9.73 -1.04 -1.11
CA VAL A 151 9.06 -0.53 -2.31
C VAL A 151 8.89 -1.66 -3.31
N LYS A 152 7.70 -1.81 -3.88
CA LYS A 152 7.49 -2.66 -5.06
C LYS A 152 7.83 -1.89 -6.33
N LEU A 153 8.77 -2.42 -7.11
CA LEU A 153 9.03 -2.00 -8.48
C LEU A 153 7.97 -2.63 -9.39
N SER A 154 6.81 -2.02 -9.46
CA SER A 154 5.67 -2.51 -10.24
C SER A 154 4.77 -1.36 -10.67
N GLY A 155 3.73 -1.63 -11.47
CA GLY A 155 2.69 -0.65 -11.78
C GLY A 155 3.09 0.53 -12.69
N LEU A 156 4.35 0.60 -13.15
CA LEU A 156 4.82 1.68 -14.04
C LEU A 156 4.08 1.73 -15.39
N GLY A 157 3.51 0.61 -15.84
CA GLY A 157 2.68 0.54 -17.05
C GLY A 157 1.22 0.97 -16.85
N MET A 158 0.81 1.34 -15.63
CA MET A 158 -0.56 1.78 -15.38
C MET A 158 -0.80 3.14 -16.01
N ALA A 159 -1.96 3.29 -16.65
CA ALA A 159 -2.38 4.50 -17.35
C ALA A 159 -2.27 5.77 -16.49
N GLY A 160 -2.51 5.67 -15.17
CA GLY A 160 -2.42 6.82 -14.25
C GLY A 160 -1.01 7.38 -14.06
N VAL A 161 0.04 6.62 -14.39
CA VAL A 161 1.46 7.04 -14.25
C VAL A 161 1.87 7.99 -15.37
N GLY A 162 1.21 7.93 -16.53
CA GLY A 162 1.45 8.88 -17.63
C GLY A 162 2.73 8.62 -18.45
N LEU A 163 3.31 7.42 -18.38
CA LEU A 163 4.48 7.04 -19.19
C LEU A 163 4.13 6.58 -20.61
N GLY A 164 2.83 6.45 -20.93
CA GLY A 164 2.36 6.08 -22.27
C GLY A 164 2.50 4.60 -22.64
N PHE A 165 2.99 3.75 -21.73
CA PHE A 165 3.08 2.30 -21.98
C PHE A 165 1.72 1.64 -22.24
N ASP A 166 0.63 2.22 -21.74
CA ASP A 166 -0.75 1.78 -21.98
C ASP A 166 -1.28 2.14 -23.38
N GLN A 167 -0.56 2.96 -24.14
CA GLN A 167 -0.97 3.48 -25.44
C GLN A 167 -0.25 2.81 -26.62
N GLY A 168 0.77 1.99 -26.34
CA GLY A 168 1.50 1.26 -27.36
C GLY A 168 0.63 0.22 -28.07
N ALA A 169 0.83 0.04 -29.38
CA ALA A 169 0.16 -1.02 -30.15
C ALA A 169 0.61 -2.43 -29.74
N VAL A 170 1.75 -2.53 -29.04
CA VAL A 170 2.32 -3.76 -28.47
C VAL A 170 2.86 -3.45 -27.07
N PRO A 171 2.97 -4.45 -26.18
CA PRO A 171 3.63 -4.28 -24.88
C PRO A 171 5.09 -3.80 -25.02
N PRO A 172 5.61 -3.04 -24.04
CA PRO A 172 7.01 -2.60 -24.02
C PRO A 172 8.01 -3.75 -23.85
#